data_AF-A0A957LBG0-F1
#
_entry.id   AF-A0A957LBG0-F1
#
_cell.length_a   1.000
_cell.length_b   1.000
_cell.length_c   1.000
_cell.angle_alpha   90.00
_cell.angle_beta   90.00
_cell.angle_gamma   90.00
#
_symmetry.space_group_name_H-M   'P 1'
#
loop_
_entity.id
_entity.type
_entity.pdbx_description
1 polymer ?
#
loop_
_entity_poly.entity_id
_entity_poly.type
_entity_poly.pdbx_seq_one_letter_code
_entity_poly.pdbx_strand_id
1 'polypeptide(L)'
;MRKEFTSTTKAPHLIIEKSNGPLTIRVSPEKRLLLKGHDFTIDEKGENSDTYLIQNNADLNIWVSESAILTVEEAHGPVVIKGVQGELNVKSYHGNLTLRNAGEANIASGHGSLFVRDNNGSLTIESLYGDISLRNGQNLTIQSLHGDLMAKNLNGSASLQQVTGDISLRTISEDVTIAYGGRDVNLRNVGGILTATQVDGDIRLYDQLISGSHVINAKGDVVIRWPLTNLNLDATAYGEIICQLPLEDKITNKEKKERPQTLVGRMGDGKTNLTIESQGDIILKRLTSSDSSENVNIDLDFSDFSEFGEQMAAFGEEMASGFDEQFAARMESLSQQFERKFDHQYAEQVTRKAEEAAEKLSRKIEDAMHKVQQRISNADYAAATHPTPPTPPTPPTPPTPPAATKEDTSAAQLKVLEMLEKGTI
;
A
#
# COMPACT_ATOMS: atom_id res chain seq x y z
N MET A 1 -12.60 5.53 25.17
CA MET A 1 -13.77 6.31 24.73
C MET A 1 -13.47 6.85 23.35
N ARG A 2 -14.39 6.69 22.39
CA ARG A 2 -14.20 7.17 21.01
C ARG A 2 -14.31 8.71 21.00
N LYS A 3 -13.32 9.39 20.42
CA LYS A 3 -13.30 10.86 20.30
C LYS A 3 -13.71 11.26 18.88
N GLU A 4 -14.32 12.44 18.75
CA GLU A 4 -14.72 13.02 17.47
C GLU A 4 -14.32 14.50 17.44
N PHE A 5 -13.75 14.95 16.32
CA PHE A 5 -13.43 16.36 16.06
C PHE A 5 -13.91 16.74 14.66
N THR A 6 -14.48 17.94 14.52
CA THR A 6 -14.99 18.45 13.24
C THR A 6 -14.55 19.89 12.98
N SER A 7 -14.08 20.17 11.76
CA SER A 7 -13.84 21.55 11.27
C SER A 7 -14.38 21.72 9.84
N THR A 8 -14.67 22.97 9.46
CA THR A 8 -15.26 23.33 8.14
C THR A 8 -14.24 23.87 7.14
N THR A 9 -12.95 23.69 7.44
CA THR A 9 -11.84 24.11 6.57
C THR A 9 -11.87 23.44 5.20
N LYS A 10 -11.63 24.21 4.14
CA LYS A 10 -11.69 23.77 2.73
C LYS A 10 -10.41 23.14 2.20
N ALA A 11 -9.25 23.46 2.77
CA ALA A 11 -7.94 22.93 2.39
C ALA A 11 -7.02 22.90 3.62
N PRO A 12 -7.32 22.05 4.62
CA PRO A 12 -6.55 22.00 5.84
C PRO A 12 -5.15 21.44 5.58
N HIS A 13 -4.18 21.93 6.33
CA HIS A 13 -2.87 21.31 6.44
C HIS A 13 -2.87 20.41 7.67
N LEU A 14 -2.87 19.10 7.46
CA LEU A 14 -2.76 18.15 8.57
C LEU A 14 -1.32 17.72 8.76
N ILE A 15 -0.81 17.91 9.97
CA ILE A 15 0.51 17.44 10.39
C ILE A 15 0.29 16.32 11.39
N ILE A 16 0.47 15.08 10.95
CA ILE A 16 0.45 13.90 11.80
C ILE A 16 1.85 13.74 12.36
N GLU A 17 2.06 14.26 13.57
CA GLU A 17 3.37 14.21 14.23
C GLU A 17 3.75 12.78 14.61
N LYS A 18 2.76 12.00 15.08
CA LYS A 18 2.97 10.60 15.44
C LYS A 18 1.68 9.80 15.36
N SER A 19 1.76 8.63 14.71
CA SER A 19 0.66 7.65 14.63
C SER A 19 1.18 6.26 14.97
N ASN A 20 0.87 5.74 16.17
CA ASN A 20 1.33 4.40 16.57
C ASN A 20 0.41 3.26 16.10
N GLY A 21 -0.84 3.54 15.75
CA GLY A 21 -1.76 2.55 15.23
C GLY A 21 -2.17 2.79 13.77
N PRO A 22 -3.15 2.02 13.26
CA PRO A 22 -3.62 2.14 11.89
C PRO A 22 -4.18 3.53 11.61
N LEU A 23 -3.71 4.13 10.53
CA LEU A 23 -4.10 5.46 10.10
C LEU A 23 -4.79 5.38 8.75
N THR A 24 -6.05 5.83 8.71
CA THR A 24 -6.81 5.90 7.48
C THR A 24 -7.25 7.32 7.20
N ILE A 25 -6.88 7.86 6.04
CA ILE A 25 -7.26 9.19 5.57
C ILE A 25 -8.09 9.06 4.29
N ARG A 26 -9.27 9.67 4.26
CA ARG A 26 -10.21 9.58 3.14
C ARG A 26 -10.76 10.97 2.80
N VAL A 27 -11.19 11.17 1.55
CA VAL A 27 -11.91 12.40 1.21
C VAL A 27 -13.32 12.40 1.79
N SER A 28 -13.71 13.55 2.36
CA SER A 28 -15.04 13.86 2.85
C SER A 28 -15.91 14.45 1.72
N PRO A 29 -17.10 13.89 1.46
CA PRO A 29 -18.03 14.46 0.48
C PRO A 29 -18.57 15.83 0.92
N GLU A 30 -18.61 16.10 2.23
CA GLU A 30 -19.11 17.36 2.79
C GLU A 30 -18.05 18.47 2.86
N LYS A 31 -16.82 18.22 2.39
CA LYS A 31 -15.66 19.14 2.48
C LYS A 31 -15.43 19.64 3.92
N ARG A 32 -15.50 18.72 4.88
CA ARG A 32 -15.24 18.97 6.30
C ARG A 32 -14.09 18.09 6.75
N LEU A 33 -13.31 18.60 7.69
CA LEU A 33 -12.36 17.82 8.45
C LEU A 33 -13.13 17.06 9.53
N LEU A 34 -13.02 15.74 9.57
CA LEU A 34 -13.60 14.88 10.60
C LEU A 34 -12.55 13.89 11.06
N LEU A 35 -12.32 13.80 12.37
CA LEU A 35 -11.47 12.76 12.97
C LEU A 35 -12.33 11.86 13.84
N LYS A 36 -12.21 10.54 13.66
CA LYS A 36 -12.82 9.53 14.54
C LYS A 36 -11.80 8.46 14.88
N GLY A 37 -11.64 8.19 16.16
CA GLY A 37 -10.72 7.16 16.62
C GLY A 37 -10.65 7.08 18.13
N HIS A 38 -9.68 6.31 18.59
CA HIS A 38 -9.32 6.20 20.00
C HIS A 38 -7.99 6.90 20.26
N ASP A 39 -7.85 7.43 21.47
CA ASP A 39 -6.60 8.00 21.99
C ASP A 39 -5.82 8.89 21.01
N PHE A 40 -6.47 9.94 20.52
CA PHE A 40 -5.83 10.99 19.74
C PHE A 40 -5.93 12.36 20.44
N THR A 41 -4.96 13.21 20.12
CA THR A 41 -4.94 14.65 20.43
C THR A 41 -4.88 15.44 19.14
N ILE A 42 -5.47 16.63 19.16
CA ILE A 42 -5.44 17.56 18.04
C ILE A 42 -5.22 18.97 18.59
N ASP A 43 -4.20 19.65 18.07
CA ASP A 43 -3.86 21.03 18.40
C ASP A 43 -3.90 21.87 17.13
N GLU A 44 -4.68 22.95 17.14
CA GLU A 44 -4.71 23.92 16.05
C GLU A 44 -3.56 24.91 16.22
N LYS A 45 -2.67 25.03 15.23
CA LYS A 45 -1.53 25.94 15.35
C LYS A 45 -1.89 27.34 14.90
N GLY A 46 -1.97 28.27 15.85
CA GLY A 46 -2.13 29.70 15.58
C GLY A 46 -3.58 30.11 15.40
N GLU A 47 -3.93 31.30 15.91
CA GLU A 47 -5.31 31.80 16.03
C GLU A 47 -6.07 32.01 14.69
N ASN A 48 -5.48 31.65 13.54
CA ASN A 48 -6.07 31.80 12.19
C ASN A 48 -5.47 30.82 11.16
N SER A 49 -4.87 29.70 11.58
CA SER A 49 -4.27 28.77 10.61
C SER A 49 -5.08 27.49 10.51
N ASP A 50 -5.37 27.10 9.28
CA ASP A 50 -5.99 25.83 8.90
C ASP A 50 -5.06 24.62 9.11
N THR A 51 -4.09 24.74 10.04
CA THR A 51 -3.06 23.74 10.34
C THR A 51 -3.39 23.01 11.63
N TYR A 52 -3.54 21.69 11.52
CA TYR A 52 -3.87 20.82 12.64
C TYR A 52 -2.72 19.86 12.92
N LEU A 53 -2.21 19.88 14.14
CA LEU A 53 -1.23 18.92 14.65
C LEU A 53 -1.97 17.77 15.29
N ILE A 54 -1.69 16.55 14.84
CA ILE A 54 -2.42 15.35 15.24
C ILE A 54 -1.41 14.34 15.78
N GLN A 55 -1.70 13.81 16.97
CA GLN A 55 -0.99 12.68 17.54
C GLN A 55 -1.99 11.59 17.92
N ASN A 56 -1.59 10.34 17.70
CA ASN A 56 -2.45 9.18 17.87
C ASN A 56 -1.65 7.97 18.37
N ASN A 57 -2.25 7.22 19.31
CA ASN A 57 -1.67 5.97 19.82
C ASN A 57 -2.42 4.69 19.42
N ALA A 58 -3.57 4.81 18.75
CA ALA A 58 -4.47 3.69 18.43
C ALA A 58 -4.96 3.79 16.97
N ASP A 59 -6.20 3.38 16.67
CA ASP A 59 -6.81 3.59 15.36
C ASP A 59 -7.25 5.05 15.16
N LEU A 60 -6.95 5.61 13.99
CA LEU A 60 -7.45 6.93 13.61
C LEU A 60 -7.96 6.94 12.17
N ASN A 61 -9.22 7.36 12.04
CA ASN A 61 -9.85 7.64 10.76
C ASN A 61 -10.02 9.16 10.60
N ILE A 62 -9.51 9.69 9.50
CA ILE A 62 -9.57 11.10 9.15
C ILE A 62 -10.32 11.25 7.83
N TRP A 63 -11.33 12.10 7.79
CA TRP A 63 -11.95 12.56 6.56
C TRP A 63 -11.57 14.01 6.30
N VAL A 64 -11.09 14.30 5.11
CA VAL A 64 -10.54 15.62 4.72
C VAL A 64 -11.10 16.09 3.39
N SER A 65 -10.95 17.38 3.07
CA SER A 65 -11.20 17.84 1.70
C SER A 65 -10.18 17.24 0.72
N GLU A 66 -10.55 17.09 -0.54
CA GLU A 66 -9.68 16.58 -1.60
C GLU A 66 -8.37 17.37 -1.76
N SER A 67 -8.42 18.70 -1.58
CA SER A 67 -7.26 19.61 -1.66
C SER A 67 -6.51 19.78 -0.34
N ALA A 68 -6.68 18.86 0.63
CA ALA A 68 -5.95 18.92 1.89
C ALA A 68 -4.46 18.62 1.67
N ILE A 69 -3.60 19.35 2.37
CA ILE A 69 -2.16 19.06 2.42
C ILE A 69 -1.91 18.14 3.60
N LEU A 70 -1.20 17.04 3.37
CA LEU A 70 -0.93 16.05 4.39
C LEU A 70 0.57 15.95 4.64
N THR A 71 0.98 16.09 5.89
CA THR A 71 2.34 15.83 6.34
C THR A 71 2.30 14.76 7.41
N VAL A 72 2.88 13.60 7.13
CA VAL A 72 3.06 12.51 8.09
C VAL A 72 4.51 12.51 8.52
N GLU A 73 4.79 12.95 9.74
CA GLU A 73 6.14 12.96 10.30
C GLU A 73 6.58 11.54 10.65
N GLU A 74 5.77 10.83 11.42
CA GLU A 74 6.05 9.45 11.83
C GLU A 74 4.76 8.63 11.93
N ALA A 75 4.71 7.51 11.22
CA ALA A 75 3.69 6.48 11.38
C ALA A 75 4.36 5.12 11.68
N HIS A 76 3.84 4.37 12.64
CA HIS A 76 4.31 3.02 12.95
C HIS A 76 3.30 1.91 12.63
N GLY A 77 2.05 2.30 12.37
CA GLY A 77 1.01 1.41 11.88
C GLY A 77 0.85 1.50 10.36
N PRO A 78 0.03 0.62 9.76
CA PRO A 78 -0.32 0.73 8.35
C PRO A 78 -1.04 2.04 8.07
N VAL A 79 -0.68 2.69 6.97
CA VAL A 79 -1.23 3.98 6.56
C VAL A 79 -1.97 3.82 5.24
N VAL A 80 -3.20 4.31 5.18
CA VAL A 80 -4.06 4.22 4.00
C VAL A 80 -4.59 5.61 3.67
N ILE A 81 -4.23 6.14 2.51
CA ILE A 81 -4.65 7.48 2.05
C ILE A 81 -5.44 7.33 0.75
N LYS A 82 -6.68 7.81 0.75
CA LYS A 82 -7.63 7.62 -0.37
C LYS A 82 -8.24 8.95 -0.82
N GLY A 83 -7.98 9.33 -2.07
CA GLY A 83 -8.64 10.43 -2.77
C GLY A 83 -8.01 11.81 -2.59
N VAL A 84 -6.93 11.93 -1.82
CA VAL A 84 -6.33 13.24 -1.50
C VAL A 84 -5.47 13.71 -2.67
N GLN A 85 -5.87 14.81 -3.31
CA GLN A 85 -5.18 15.39 -4.46
C GLN A 85 -4.21 16.52 -4.08
N GLY A 86 -4.29 17.03 -2.85
CA GLY A 86 -3.27 17.93 -2.32
C GLY A 86 -1.93 17.23 -2.13
N GLU A 87 -0.90 18.03 -1.82
CA GLU A 87 0.45 17.55 -1.59
C GLU A 87 0.50 16.60 -0.38
N LEU A 88 1.12 15.43 -0.58
CA LEU A 88 1.35 14.43 0.44
C LEU A 88 2.85 14.31 0.72
N ASN A 89 3.25 14.64 1.95
CA ASN A 89 4.62 14.51 2.41
C ASN A 89 4.67 13.48 3.55
N VAL A 90 5.29 12.34 3.32
CA VAL A 90 5.51 11.29 4.35
C VAL A 90 6.99 11.23 4.66
N LYS A 91 7.38 11.69 5.86
CA LYS A 91 8.79 11.65 6.27
C LYS A 91 9.24 10.26 6.68
N SER A 92 8.44 9.57 7.49
CA SER A 92 8.75 8.22 7.93
C SER A 92 7.48 7.41 8.16
N TYR A 93 7.46 6.18 7.67
CA TYR A 93 6.46 5.19 8.05
C TYR A 93 7.09 3.82 8.31
N HIS A 94 6.51 3.08 9.26
CA HIS A 94 6.80 1.68 9.52
C HIS A 94 5.50 0.90 9.38
N GLY A 95 5.54 -0.22 8.67
CA GLY A 95 4.35 -0.92 8.17
C GLY A 95 4.09 -0.60 6.68
N ASN A 96 2.92 -0.98 6.17
CA ASN A 96 2.61 -0.76 4.76
C ASN A 96 1.94 0.60 4.54
N LEU A 97 2.31 1.27 3.45
CA LEU A 97 1.67 2.51 2.99
C LEU A 97 0.85 2.23 1.73
N THR A 98 -0.42 2.60 1.74
CA THR A 98 -1.32 2.49 0.58
C THR A 98 -1.83 3.85 0.17
N LEU A 99 -1.52 4.25 -1.06
CA LEU A 99 -1.99 5.49 -1.69
C LEU A 99 -2.95 5.15 -2.82
N ARG A 100 -4.17 5.69 -2.78
CA ARG A 100 -5.15 5.50 -3.85
C ARG A 100 -5.75 6.82 -4.29
N ASN A 101 -5.73 7.09 -5.60
CA ASN A 101 -6.21 8.35 -6.16
C ASN A 101 -5.56 9.51 -5.41
N ALA A 102 -4.23 9.55 -5.41
CA ALA A 102 -3.42 10.53 -4.71
C ALA A 102 -2.87 11.58 -5.69
N GLY A 103 -2.59 12.79 -5.19
CA GLY A 103 -1.95 13.86 -5.95
C GLY A 103 -0.43 13.67 -6.08
N GLU A 104 0.31 14.74 -5.82
CA GLU A 104 1.76 14.66 -5.66
C GLU A 104 2.11 14.04 -4.30
N ALA A 105 3.04 13.10 -4.30
CA ALA A 105 3.44 12.36 -3.11
C ALA A 105 4.97 12.29 -3.00
N ASN A 106 5.50 12.75 -1.86
CA ASN A 106 6.89 12.69 -1.49
C ASN A 106 7.06 11.80 -0.26
N ILE A 107 7.88 10.76 -0.37
CA ILE A 107 8.14 9.78 0.68
C ILE A 107 9.64 9.80 0.98
N ALA A 108 10.03 10.30 2.15
CA ALA A 108 11.45 10.36 2.51
C ALA A 108 11.97 9.00 3.01
N SER A 109 11.25 8.34 3.92
CA SER A 109 11.64 7.04 4.45
C SER A 109 10.46 6.11 4.66
N GLY A 110 10.63 4.83 4.32
CA GLY A 110 9.62 3.80 4.50
C GLY A 110 10.22 2.45 4.90
N HIS A 111 9.66 1.83 5.93
CA HIS A 111 9.96 0.47 6.35
C HIS A 111 8.71 -0.40 6.21
N GLY A 112 8.59 -1.06 5.06
CA GLY A 112 7.43 -1.84 4.64
C GLY A 112 7.02 -1.49 3.22
N SER A 113 6.11 -2.29 2.65
CA SER A 113 5.75 -2.18 1.23
C SER A 113 4.88 -0.96 0.95
N LEU A 114 5.07 -0.38 -0.23
CA LEU A 114 4.30 0.76 -0.73
C LEU A 114 3.43 0.31 -1.90
N PHE A 115 2.13 0.52 -1.74
CA PHE A 115 1.12 0.24 -2.76
C PHE A 115 0.53 1.55 -3.23
N VAL A 116 0.70 1.87 -4.52
CA VAL A 116 0.19 3.10 -5.12
C VAL A 116 -0.68 2.77 -6.30
N ARG A 117 -1.90 3.28 -6.27
CA ARG A 117 -2.87 3.12 -7.35
C ARG A 117 -3.46 4.46 -7.73
N ASP A 118 -3.37 4.80 -9.02
CA ASP A 118 -3.90 6.05 -9.56
C ASP A 118 -3.23 7.27 -8.87
N ASN A 119 -1.93 7.48 -9.13
CA ASN A 119 -1.20 8.67 -8.70
C ASN A 119 -1.27 9.74 -9.79
N ASN A 120 -2.03 10.80 -9.54
CA ASN A 120 -2.27 11.86 -10.53
C ASN A 120 -1.14 12.89 -10.57
N GLY A 121 -0.22 12.89 -9.59
CA GLY A 121 0.99 13.72 -9.57
C GLY A 121 2.28 12.91 -9.70
N SER A 122 3.42 13.56 -9.44
CA SER A 122 4.71 12.90 -9.27
C SER A 122 4.75 12.07 -7.98
N LEU A 123 5.45 10.94 -8.03
CA LEU A 123 5.80 10.14 -6.86
C LEU A 123 7.32 10.17 -6.69
N THR A 124 7.77 10.76 -5.60
CA THR A 124 9.20 10.84 -5.23
C THR A 124 9.46 10.02 -3.99
N ILE A 125 10.47 9.15 -4.03
CA ILE A 125 10.84 8.26 -2.92
C ILE A 125 12.33 8.39 -2.69
N GLU A 126 12.74 8.83 -1.50
CA GLU A 126 14.17 8.94 -1.15
C GLU A 126 14.74 7.58 -0.70
N SER A 127 14.12 6.94 0.30
CA SER A 127 14.56 5.62 0.76
C SER A 127 13.39 4.74 1.17
N LEU A 128 13.35 3.52 0.65
CA LEU A 128 12.33 2.53 1.02
C LEU A 128 12.95 1.16 1.23
N TYR A 129 12.59 0.52 2.35
CA TYR A 129 12.95 -0.86 2.70
C TYR A 129 11.70 -1.73 2.63
N GLY A 130 11.57 -2.47 1.55
CA GLY A 130 10.34 -3.17 1.17
C GLY A 130 10.08 -3.05 -0.33
N ASP A 131 8.92 -3.52 -0.77
CA ASP A 131 8.58 -3.57 -2.20
C ASP A 131 7.66 -2.43 -2.60
N ILE A 132 7.75 -2.02 -3.87
CA ILE A 132 6.87 -1.01 -4.45
C ILE A 132 6.00 -1.65 -5.53
N SER A 133 4.68 -1.47 -5.40
CA SER A 133 3.72 -1.75 -6.47
C SER A 133 3.02 -0.45 -6.86
N LEU A 134 3.36 0.08 -8.03
CA LEU A 134 2.77 1.29 -8.60
C LEU A 134 1.95 0.93 -9.85
N ARG A 135 0.66 1.27 -9.83
CA ARG A 135 -0.23 1.15 -10.98
C ARG A 135 -0.87 2.50 -11.30
N ASN A 136 -0.74 2.92 -12.55
CA ASN A 136 -1.24 4.19 -13.07
C ASN A 136 -0.63 5.38 -12.32
N GLY A 137 0.45 5.94 -12.86
CA GLY A 137 1.14 7.09 -12.28
C GLY A 137 1.55 8.11 -13.32
N GLN A 138 2.08 9.25 -12.89
CA GLN A 138 2.76 10.20 -13.76
C GLN A 138 4.27 9.92 -13.76
N ASN A 139 5.06 10.77 -13.11
CA ASN A 139 6.50 10.60 -12.95
C ASN A 139 6.82 9.78 -11.70
N LEU A 140 7.79 8.88 -11.80
CA LEU A 140 8.34 8.12 -10.69
C LEU A 140 9.82 8.46 -10.51
N THR A 141 10.19 8.94 -9.33
CA THR A 141 11.59 9.16 -8.94
C THR A 141 11.90 8.34 -7.70
N ILE A 142 12.89 7.46 -7.77
CA ILE A 142 13.36 6.65 -6.64
C ILE A 142 14.86 6.86 -6.46
N GLN A 143 15.28 7.34 -5.29
CA GLN A 143 16.70 7.46 -4.97
C GLN A 143 17.29 6.12 -4.48
N SER A 144 16.65 5.48 -3.50
CA SER A 144 17.09 4.16 -3.01
C SER A 144 15.90 3.25 -2.65
N LEU A 145 15.88 2.06 -3.22
CA LEU A 145 14.93 0.99 -2.93
C LEU A 145 15.65 -0.30 -2.56
N HIS A 146 15.37 -0.77 -1.35
CA HIS A 146 15.83 -2.04 -0.81
C HIS A 146 14.71 -3.08 -0.86
N GLY A 147 14.36 -3.49 -2.08
CA GLY A 147 13.32 -4.46 -2.39
C GLY A 147 13.00 -4.44 -3.88
N ASP A 148 11.88 -5.03 -4.27
CA ASP A 148 11.47 -5.17 -5.66
C ASP A 148 10.59 -3.99 -6.11
N LEU A 149 10.70 -3.61 -7.38
CA LEU A 149 9.89 -2.56 -8.01
C LEU A 149 9.02 -3.13 -9.13
N MET A 150 7.71 -2.94 -8.99
CA MET A 150 6.76 -3.15 -10.06
C MET A 150 6.04 -1.83 -10.37
N ALA A 151 6.29 -1.25 -11.54
CA ALA A 151 5.57 -0.06 -12.01
C ALA A 151 4.89 -0.31 -13.35
N LYS A 152 3.59 -0.01 -13.42
CA LYS A 152 2.76 -0.23 -14.60
C LYS A 152 1.96 1.02 -14.95
N ASN A 153 1.91 1.34 -16.25
CA ASN A 153 1.18 2.47 -16.82
C ASN A 153 1.63 3.81 -16.23
N LEU A 154 2.88 4.20 -16.48
CA LEU A 154 3.35 5.54 -16.18
C LEU A 154 3.14 6.44 -17.39
N ASN A 155 2.38 7.51 -17.21
CA ASN A 155 2.16 8.52 -18.23
C ASN A 155 3.35 9.49 -18.34
N GLY A 156 4.27 9.48 -17.37
CA GLY A 156 5.50 10.25 -17.37
C GLY A 156 6.75 9.37 -17.43
N SER A 157 7.84 9.89 -16.90
CA SER A 157 9.16 9.25 -16.86
C SER A 157 9.41 8.43 -15.59
N ALA A 158 10.37 7.52 -15.64
CA ALA A 158 10.86 6.76 -14.49
C ALA A 158 12.36 7.00 -14.29
N SER A 159 12.75 7.55 -13.15
CA SER A 159 14.14 7.77 -12.75
C SER A 159 14.48 6.97 -11.50
N LEU A 160 15.28 5.92 -11.67
CA LEU A 160 15.66 4.97 -10.63
C LEU A 160 17.17 5.08 -10.38
N GLN A 161 17.57 5.63 -9.24
CA GLN A 161 18.98 5.80 -8.92
C GLN A 161 19.58 4.52 -8.35
N GLN A 162 18.91 3.86 -7.40
CA GLN A 162 19.38 2.60 -6.85
C GLN A 162 18.19 1.70 -6.48
N VAL A 163 18.12 0.51 -7.07
CA VAL A 163 17.17 -0.54 -6.69
C VAL A 163 17.96 -1.83 -6.49
N THR A 164 17.86 -2.46 -5.31
CA THR A 164 18.64 -3.68 -5.03
C THR A 164 17.92 -4.97 -5.44
N GLY A 165 16.60 -4.94 -5.58
CA GLY A 165 15.78 -6.08 -6.00
C GLY A 165 15.54 -6.11 -7.52
N ASP A 166 14.50 -6.84 -7.91
CA ASP A 166 14.06 -6.95 -9.30
C ASP A 166 13.28 -5.70 -9.74
N ILE A 167 13.44 -5.29 -10.99
CA ILE A 167 12.74 -4.14 -11.57
C ILE A 167 11.85 -4.63 -12.70
N SER A 168 10.55 -4.33 -12.62
CA SER A 168 9.58 -4.59 -13.68
C SER A 168 8.85 -3.30 -14.06
N LEU A 169 9.21 -2.73 -15.21
CA LEU A 169 8.57 -1.54 -15.76
C LEU A 169 7.75 -1.91 -17.00
N ARG A 170 6.47 -1.56 -16.98
CA ARG A 170 5.55 -1.83 -18.08
C ARG A 170 4.76 -0.59 -18.46
N THR A 171 4.78 -0.26 -19.75
CA THR A 171 4.00 0.85 -20.32
C THR A 171 4.39 2.17 -19.64
N ILE A 172 5.58 2.65 -19.99
CA ILE A 172 6.13 3.95 -19.58
C ILE A 172 6.07 4.86 -20.79
N SER A 173 5.45 6.02 -20.69
CA SER A 173 5.18 6.88 -21.85
C SER A 173 6.37 7.75 -22.24
N GLU A 174 7.21 8.12 -21.26
CA GLU A 174 8.41 8.93 -21.48
C GLU A 174 9.69 8.13 -21.15
N ASP A 175 10.75 8.85 -20.79
CA ASP A 175 12.10 8.30 -20.58
C ASP A 175 12.19 7.39 -19.36
N VAL A 176 13.07 6.39 -19.44
CA VAL A 176 13.42 5.47 -18.36
C VAL A 176 14.91 5.55 -18.11
N THR A 177 15.30 5.95 -16.90
CA THR A 177 16.68 5.96 -16.43
C THR A 177 16.83 5.02 -15.25
N ILE A 178 17.73 4.04 -15.35
CA ILE A 178 18.09 3.09 -14.29
C ILE A 178 19.59 3.21 -14.09
N ALA A 179 19.99 3.92 -13.04
CA ALA A 179 21.41 4.10 -12.74
C ALA A 179 22.02 2.82 -12.14
N TYR A 180 21.32 2.18 -11.21
CA TYR A 180 21.70 0.89 -10.63
C TYR A 180 20.50 -0.05 -10.40
N GLY A 181 20.57 -1.26 -10.94
CA GLY A 181 19.68 -2.39 -10.65
C GLY A 181 20.47 -3.59 -10.11
N GLY A 182 20.16 -4.05 -8.90
CA GLY A 182 20.90 -5.12 -8.22
C GLY A 182 20.58 -6.53 -8.71
N ARG A 183 19.44 -6.71 -9.39
CA ARG A 183 19.00 -7.99 -9.96
C ARG A 183 18.44 -7.82 -11.37
N ASP A 184 17.39 -8.54 -11.72
CA ASP A 184 16.85 -8.59 -13.07
C ASP A 184 16.01 -7.34 -13.38
N VAL A 185 16.07 -6.89 -14.62
CA VAL A 185 15.29 -5.76 -15.13
C VAL A 185 14.45 -6.20 -16.31
N ASN A 186 13.13 -6.17 -16.14
CA ASN A 186 12.16 -6.46 -17.17
C ASN A 186 11.52 -5.16 -17.66
N LEU A 187 11.68 -4.86 -18.95
CA LEU A 187 11.20 -3.64 -19.59
C LEU A 187 10.24 -4.00 -20.72
N ARG A 188 9.06 -3.39 -20.70
CA ARG A 188 8.05 -3.57 -21.75
C ARG A 188 7.34 -2.26 -22.02
N ASN A 189 7.12 -1.93 -23.30
CA ASN A 189 6.37 -0.74 -23.70
C ASN A 189 7.02 0.56 -23.16
N VAL A 190 8.22 0.92 -23.63
CA VAL A 190 8.94 2.14 -23.23
C VAL A 190 8.87 3.18 -24.37
N GLY A 191 8.14 4.26 -24.12
CA GLY A 191 7.84 5.30 -25.11
C GLY A 191 8.92 6.38 -25.27
N GLY A 192 9.90 6.45 -24.36
CA GLY A 192 11.00 7.42 -24.40
C GLY A 192 12.39 6.80 -24.57
N ILE A 193 13.42 7.57 -24.22
CA ILE A 193 14.81 7.13 -24.17
C ILE A 193 15.02 6.18 -22.99
N LEU A 194 15.78 5.12 -23.23
CA LEU A 194 16.10 4.09 -22.25
C LEU A 194 17.59 4.15 -21.94
N THR A 195 17.91 4.42 -20.67
CA THR A 195 19.28 4.43 -20.17
C THR A 195 19.37 3.55 -18.93
N ALA A 196 19.90 2.33 -19.07
CA ALA A 196 20.21 1.43 -17.98
C ALA A 196 21.74 1.28 -17.87
N THR A 197 22.38 1.98 -16.94
CA THR A 197 23.85 2.12 -16.91
C THR A 197 24.58 1.03 -16.16
N GLN A 198 23.97 0.45 -15.13
CA GLN A 198 24.57 -0.64 -14.37
C GLN A 198 23.49 -1.56 -13.83
N VAL A 199 23.36 -2.74 -14.41
CA VAL A 199 22.49 -3.80 -13.90
C VAL A 199 23.35 -5.01 -13.56
N ASP A 200 23.25 -5.51 -12.34
CA ASP A 200 24.02 -6.67 -11.90
C ASP A 200 23.41 -8.01 -12.35
N GLY A 201 22.09 -8.06 -12.58
CA GLY A 201 21.37 -9.22 -13.12
C GLY A 201 21.14 -9.16 -14.64
N ASP A 202 20.08 -9.85 -15.09
CA ASP A 202 19.70 -9.91 -16.50
C ASP A 202 18.84 -8.72 -16.92
N ILE A 203 18.89 -8.34 -18.19
CA ILE A 203 17.95 -7.36 -18.77
C ILE A 203 17.11 -8.02 -19.85
N ARG A 204 15.79 -7.90 -19.73
CA ARG A 204 14.84 -8.36 -20.74
C ARG A 204 14.04 -7.19 -21.28
N LEU A 205 14.22 -6.87 -22.55
CA LEU A 205 13.50 -5.80 -23.25
C LEU A 205 12.54 -6.40 -24.28
N TYR A 206 11.26 -6.02 -24.16
CA TYR A 206 10.18 -6.48 -25.02
C TYR A 206 9.51 -5.29 -25.71
N ASP A 207 10.20 -4.60 -26.61
CA ASP A 207 9.58 -3.49 -27.34
C ASP A 207 10.38 -2.98 -28.54
N GLN A 208 9.77 -2.06 -29.29
CA GLN A 208 10.46 -1.01 -30.03
C GLN A 208 10.82 0.15 -29.10
N LEU A 209 11.95 0.79 -29.37
CA LEU A 209 12.26 2.09 -28.78
C LEU A 209 12.07 3.19 -29.82
N ILE A 210 11.84 4.41 -29.36
CA ILE A 210 11.75 5.58 -30.24
C ILE A 210 13.10 5.90 -30.89
N SER A 211 13.11 6.82 -31.85
CA SER A 211 14.38 7.33 -32.40
C SER A 211 15.16 8.11 -31.33
N GLY A 212 16.47 7.90 -31.27
CA GLY A 212 17.32 8.42 -30.20
C GLY A 212 18.47 7.48 -29.89
N SER A 213 19.17 7.74 -28.78
CA SER A 213 20.27 6.91 -28.30
C SER A 213 19.90 6.24 -27.00
N HIS A 214 19.92 4.91 -26.99
CA HIS A 214 19.56 4.06 -25.87
C HIS A 214 20.78 3.27 -25.42
N VAL A 215 20.94 3.13 -24.11
CA VAL A 215 22.09 2.45 -23.50
C VAL A 215 21.59 1.39 -22.54
N ILE A 216 22.11 0.18 -22.67
CA ILE A 216 21.81 -0.95 -21.81
C ILE A 216 23.14 -1.59 -21.40
N ASN A 217 23.41 -1.64 -20.10
CA ASN A 217 24.61 -2.29 -19.56
C ASN A 217 24.22 -3.25 -18.43
N ALA A 218 24.56 -4.52 -18.61
CA ALA A 218 24.29 -5.60 -17.67
C ALA A 218 25.55 -6.42 -17.36
N LYS A 219 25.65 -6.94 -16.14
CA LYS A 219 26.59 -8.04 -15.84
C LYS A 219 26.01 -9.40 -16.23
N GLY A 220 24.69 -9.57 -16.12
CA GLY A 220 23.99 -10.76 -16.59
C GLY A 220 23.73 -10.75 -18.09
N ASP A 221 22.80 -11.60 -18.51
CA ASP A 221 22.41 -11.76 -19.90
C ASP A 221 21.48 -10.63 -20.35
N VAL A 222 21.55 -10.27 -21.63
CA VAL A 222 20.64 -9.28 -22.23
C VAL A 222 19.80 -9.96 -23.32
N VAL A 223 18.50 -10.06 -23.07
CA VAL A 223 17.53 -10.62 -24.03
C VAL A 223 16.65 -9.50 -24.56
N ILE A 224 16.74 -9.24 -25.86
CA ILE A 224 15.91 -8.24 -26.52
C ILE A 224 15.04 -8.92 -27.57
N ARG A 225 13.72 -8.71 -27.45
CA ARG A 225 12.77 -9.04 -28.50
C ARG A 225 12.41 -7.75 -29.24
N TRP A 226 12.92 -7.62 -30.45
CA TRP A 226 12.84 -6.39 -31.24
C TRP A 226 11.92 -6.55 -32.46
N PRO A 227 11.00 -5.61 -32.75
CA PRO A 227 10.19 -5.65 -33.97
C PRO A 227 11.03 -5.33 -35.22
N LEU A 228 10.55 -5.69 -36.41
CA LEU A 228 11.29 -5.41 -37.66
C LEU A 228 11.18 -3.94 -38.10
N THR A 229 11.67 -3.04 -37.24
CA THR A 229 11.68 -1.58 -37.41
C THR A 229 13.11 -1.04 -37.40
N ASN A 230 13.28 0.28 -37.46
CA ASN A 230 14.59 0.90 -37.54
C ASN A 230 15.44 0.62 -36.29
N LEU A 231 16.70 0.23 -36.47
CA LEU A 231 17.67 -0.08 -35.41
C LEU A 231 19.10 0.06 -35.93
N ASN A 232 19.92 0.85 -35.25
CA ASN A 232 21.37 0.77 -35.29
C ASN A 232 21.84 0.11 -34.02
N LEU A 233 22.44 -1.05 -34.16
CA LEU A 233 22.91 -1.86 -33.05
C LEU A 233 24.42 -1.74 -32.90
N ASP A 234 24.87 -1.46 -31.69
CA ASP A 234 26.24 -1.66 -31.24
C ASP A 234 26.21 -2.54 -29.99
N ALA A 235 26.56 -3.82 -30.13
CA ALA A 235 26.49 -4.79 -29.05
C ALA A 235 27.87 -5.37 -28.75
N THR A 236 28.24 -5.33 -27.47
CA THR A 236 29.49 -5.91 -26.94
C THR A 236 29.18 -6.86 -25.80
N ALA A 237 29.61 -8.12 -25.91
CA ALA A 237 29.36 -9.16 -24.92
C ALA A 237 30.64 -9.90 -24.54
N TYR A 238 30.85 -10.17 -23.25
CA TYR A 238 31.86 -11.16 -22.83
C TYR A 238 31.35 -12.60 -22.97
N GLY A 239 30.03 -12.82 -22.99
CA GLY A 239 29.36 -14.05 -23.42
C GLY A 239 29.07 -14.07 -24.92
N GLU A 240 28.26 -15.02 -25.38
CA GLU A 240 27.91 -15.19 -26.79
C GLU A 240 26.90 -14.15 -27.28
N ILE A 241 27.11 -13.63 -28.49
CA ILE A 241 26.10 -12.84 -29.20
C ILE A 241 25.33 -13.74 -30.17
N ILE A 242 24.03 -13.90 -29.92
CA ILE A 242 23.08 -14.63 -30.76
C ILE A 242 22.09 -13.62 -31.34
N CYS A 243 22.24 -13.32 -32.63
CA CYS A 243 21.37 -12.36 -33.31
C CYS A 243 20.55 -13.05 -34.42
N GLN A 244 19.22 -12.99 -34.26
CA GLN A 244 18.23 -13.49 -35.21
C GLN A 244 17.52 -12.36 -35.98
N LEU A 245 17.98 -11.11 -35.81
CA LEU A 245 17.46 -9.96 -36.54
C LEU A 245 18.10 -9.87 -37.93
N PRO A 246 17.34 -9.46 -38.97
CA PRO A 246 17.85 -9.31 -40.33
C PRO A 246 18.65 -7.99 -40.48
N LEU A 247 19.82 -7.93 -39.85
CA LEU A 247 20.70 -6.75 -39.90
C LEU A 247 21.47 -6.67 -41.22
N GLU A 248 21.54 -5.47 -41.79
CA GLU A 248 22.45 -5.06 -42.85
C GLU A 248 23.81 -4.64 -42.27
N ASP A 249 24.85 -4.64 -43.12
CA ASP A 249 26.21 -4.20 -42.80
C ASP A 249 26.77 -4.82 -41.51
N LYS A 250 26.48 -6.11 -41.33
CA LYS A 250 26.86 -6.85 -40.13
C LYS A 250 28.38 -6.98 -40.02
N ILE A 251 28.96 -6.33 -39.02
CA ILE A 251 30.37 -6.47 -38.63
C ILE A 251 30.40 -7.24 -37.32
N THR A 252 31.11 -8.37 -37.28
CA THR A 252 31.28 -9.17 -36.07
C THR A 252 32.64 -9.85 -36.02
N ASN A 253 33.20 -10.00 -34.81
CA ASN A 253 34.42 -10.76 -34.57
C ASN A 253 34.16 -12.20 -34.11
N LYS A 254 32.90 -12.68 -34.16
CA LYS A 254 32.50 -14.01 -33.66
C LYS A 254 33.32 -15.15 -34.26
N GLU A 255 33.71 -15.07 -35.53
CA GLU A 255 34.53 -16.09 -36.21
C GLU A 255 35.94 -16.22 -35.63
N LYS A 256 36.49 -15.14 -35.06
CA LYS A 256 37.84 -15.13 -34.45
C LYS A 256 37.87 -15.73 -33.05
N LYS A 257 36.70 -16.00 -32.44
CA LYS A 257 36.56 -16.43 -31.03
C LYS A 257 37.27 -15.52 -30.02
N GLU A 258 37.45 -14.24 -30.37
CA GLU A 258 38.02 -13.22 -29.50
C GLU A 258 36.97 -12.71 -28.50
N ARG A 259 37.42 -12.31 -27.31
CA ARG A 259 36.58 -11.68 -26.28
C ARG A 259 37.06 -10.23 -26.05
N PRO A 260 36.14 -9.26 -25.91
CA PRO A 260 34.69 -9.40 -26.01
C PRO A 260 34.22 -9.67 -27.45
N GLN A 261 33.10 -10.36 -27.59
CA GLN A 261 32.40 -10.45 -28.88
C GLN A 261 31.76 -9.10 -29.18
N THR A 262 31.84 -8.68 -30.44
CA THR A 262 31.21 -7.46 -30.92
C THR A 262 30.29 -7.76 -32.09
N LEU A 263 29.19 -7.02 -32.15
CA LEU A 263 28.23 -7.05 -33.24
C LEU A 263 27.76 -5.62 -33.50
N VAL A 264 28.10 -5.11 -34.68
CA VAL A 264 27.55 -3.88 -35.22
C VAL A 264 26.70 -4.23 -36.44
N GLY A 265 25.53 -3.61 -36.55
CA GLY A 265 24.67 -3.80 -37.71
C GLY A 265 23.50 -2.84 -37.68
N ARG A 266 22.84 -2.67 -38.82
CA ARG A 266 21.72 -1.74 -38.96
C ARG A 266 20.48 -2.41 -39.54
N MET A 267 19.33 -1.80 -39.32
CA MET A 267 18.05 -2.18 -39.90
C MET A 267 17.26 -0.90 -40.14
N GLY A 268 16.68 -0.74 -41.32
CA GLY A 268 15.86 0.43 -41.66
C GLY A 268 16.66 1.74 -41.75
N ASP A 269 16.07 2.86 -41.31
CA ASP A 269 16.63 4.21 -41.49
C ASP A 269 17.76 4.60 -40.53
N GLY A 270 18.04 3.75 -39.54
CA GLY A 270 19.11 3.97 -38.57
C GLY A 270 18.95 5.20 -37.66
N LYS A 271 17.72 5.61 -37.32
CA LYS A 271 17.52 6.70 -36.34
C LYS A 271 17.48 6.25 -34.88
N THR A 272 17.34 4.95 -34.64
CA THR A 272 17.26 4.35 -33.30
C THR A 272 18.59 3.70 -32.97
N ASN A 273 19.44 4.34 -32.17
CA ASN A 273 20.74 3.80 -31.77
C ASN A 273 20.60 3.04 -30.45
N LEU A 274 20.99 1.78 -30.44
CA LEU A 274 20.97 0.92 -29.26
C LEU A 274 22.37 0.40 -28.99
N THR A 275 22.97 0.88 -27.91
CA THR A 275 24.26 0.39 -27.40
C THR A 275 24.00 -0.59 -26.27
N ILE A 276 24.52 -1.81 -26.40
CA ILE A 276 24.36 -2.89 -25.43
C ILE A 276 25.73 -3.38 -24.99
N GLU A 277 25.96 -3.37 -23.69
CA GLU A 277 27.12 -3.99 -23.07
C GLU A 277 26.65 -5.08 -22.09
N SER A 278 27.23 -6.27 -22.20
CA SER A 278 26.92 -7.38 -21.31
C SER A 278 28.17 -8.15 -20.92
N GLN A 279 28.29 -8.56 -19.65
CA GLN A 279 29.30 -9.57 -19.26
C GLN A 279 28.82 -11.01 -19.53
N GLY A 280 27.51 -11.22 -19.66
CA GLY A 280 26.87 -12.45 -20.10
C GLY A 280 26.62 -12.50 -21.61
N ASP A 281 25.60 -13.26 -22.00
CA ASP A 281 25.17 -13.46 -23.38
C ASP A 281 24.24 -12.33 -23.84
N ILE A 282 24.31 -11.97 -25.13
CA ILE A 282 23.36 -11.05 -25.77
C ILE A 282 22.54 -11.83 -26.77
N ILE A 283 21.22 -11.90 -26.54
CA ILE A 283 20.27 -12.62 -27.36
C ILE A 283 19.26 -11.65 -27.97
N LEU A 284 19.38 -11.45 -29.29
CA LEU A 284 18.49 -10.59 -30.08
C LEU A 284 17.54 -11.46 -30.90
N LYS A 285 16.25 -11.42 -30.54
CA LYS A 285 15.17 -12.17 -31.18
C LYS A 285 14.21 -11.21 -31.87
N ARG A 286 13.55 -11.71 -32.91
CA ARG A 286 12.42 -11.00 -33.52
C ARG A 286 11.23 -11.01 -32.57
N LEU A 287 10.59 -9.86 -32.39
CA LEU A 287 9.31 -9.76 -31.71
C LEU A 287 8.21 -10.32 -32.62
N THR A 288 7.52 -11.39 -32.18
CA THR A 288 6.36 -11.95 -32.90
C THR A 288 5.06 -11.60 -32.18
N SER A 289 3.94 -11.61 -32.91
CA SER A 289 2.63 -11.29 -32.31
C SER A 289 2.21 -12.30 -31.23
N SER A 290 2.71 -13.55 -31.23
CA SER A 290 2.45 -14.51 -30.15
C SER A 290 3.26 -14.22 -28.88
N ASP A 291 4.46 -13.63 -29.00
CA ASP A 291 5.28 -13.21 -27.84
C ASP A 291 4.59 -12.13 -26.99
N SER A 292 3.64 -11.39 -27.58
CA SER A 292 2.85 -10.38 -26.88
C SER A 292 1.85 -10.99 -25.88
N SER A 293 1.43 -12.25 -26.11
CA SER A 293 0.52 -13.05 -25.29
C SER A 293 1.20 -14.20 -24.53
N GLU A 294 2.39 -14.65 -24.94
CA GLU A 294 3.05 -15.85 -24.37
C GLU A 294 4.00 -15.58 -23.19
N ASN A 295 4.21 -14.31 -22.80
CA ASN A 295 4.90 -13.98 -21.55
C ASN A 295 3.95 -13.38 -20.50
N VAL A 296 2.75 -13.98 -20.38
CA VAL A 296 1.76 -13.68 -19.33
C VAL A 296 2.20 -14.18 -17.94
N ASN A 297 3.32 -14.90 -17.84
CA ASN A 297 3.80 -15.42 -16.54
C ASN A 297 4.48 -14.40 -15.61
N ILE A 298 4.65 -13.14 -16.00
CA ILE A 298 5.03 -12.07 -15.04
C ILE A 298 3.79 -11.28 -14.58
N ASP A 299 2.67 -11.37 -15.32
CA ASP A 299 1.42 -10.68 -14.96
C ASP A 299 0.63 -11.40 -13.84
N LEU A 300 0.95 -12.66 -13.56
CA LEU A 300 0.29 -13.46 -12.53
C LEU A 300 0.97 -13.40 -11.15
N ASP A 301 2.16 -12.79 -11.01
CA ASP A 301 3.03 -13.10 -9.87
C ASP A 301 3.04 -12.08 -8.71
N PHE A 302 2.40 -10.91 -8.82
CA PHE A 302 2.32 -9.98 -7.67
C PHE A 302 1.08 -9.09 -7.60
N SER A 303 0.37 -8.81 -8.70
CA SER A 303 -0.86 -8.00 -8.62
C SER A 303 -2.03 -8.76 -8.01
N ASP A 304 -2.13 -10.07 -8.22
CA ASP A 304 -3.15 -10.90 -7.56
C ASP A 304 -2.78 -11.17 -6.10
N PHE A 305 -1.48 -11.20 -5.75
CA PHE A 305 -1.03 -11.36 -4.36
C PHE A 305 -1.08 -10.05 -3.56
N SER A 306 -0.90 -8.89 -4.19
CA SER A 306 -1.14 -7.58 -3.56
C SER A 306 -2.63 -7.28 -3.44
N GLU A 307 -3.47 -7.64 -4.42
CA GLU A 307 -4.93 -7.56 -4.31
C GLU A 307 -5.46 -8.54 -3.24
N PHE A 308 -4.86 -9.74 -3.13
CA PHE A 308 -5.12 -10.67 -2.03
C PHE A 308 -4.60 -10.15 -0.68
N GLY A 309 -3.41 -9.55 -0.63
CA GLY A 309 -2.85 -8.94 0.57
C GLY A 309 -3.66 -7.75 1.08
N GLU A 310 -4.14 -6.90 0.17
CA GLU A 310 -5.07 -5.80 0.43
C GLU A 310 -6.44 -6.32 0.92
N GLN A 311 -6.97 -7.37 0.28
CA GLN A 311 -8.24 -8.01 0.69
C GLN A 311 -8.11 -8.72 2.04
N MET A 312 -6.99 -9.39 2.32
CA MET A 312 -6.72 -10.06 3.58
C MET A 312 -6.40 -9.06 4.71
N ALA A 313 -5.79 -7.92 4.40
CA ALA A 313 -5.61 -6.82 5.35
C ALA A 313 -6.96 -6.17 5.69
N ALA A 314 -7.79 -5.87 4.69
CA ALA A 314 -9.14 -5.35 4.88
C ALA A 314 -10.07 -6.37 5.59
N PHE A 315 -9.95 -7.66 5.27
CA PHE A 315 -10.66 -8.75 5.92
C PHE A 315 -10.19 -8.94 7.37
N GLY A 316 -8.88 -8.84 7.63
CA GLY A 316 -8.31 -8.86 8.98
C GLY A 316 -8.78 -7.66 9.82
N GLU A 317 -8.95 -6.50 9.20
CA GLU A 317 -9.49 -5.28 9.80
C GLU A 317 -10.99 -5.43 10.13
N GLU A 318 -11.78 -6.08 9.25
CA GLU A 318 -13.20 -6.39 9.47
C GLU A 318 -13.38 -7.45 10.57
N MET A 319 -12.55 -8.49 10.59
CA MET A 319 -12.56 -9.56 11.60
C MET A 319 -12.15 -9.09 13.00
N ALA A 320 -11.24 -8.10 13.08
CA ALA A 320 -10.84 -7.46 14.33
C ALA A 320 -11.92 -6.54 14.93
N SER A 321 -12.93 -6.15 14.13
CA SER A 321 -13.97 -5.19 14.53
C SER A 321 -15.26 -5.83 15.11
N GLY A 322 -15.37 -7.16 15.14
CA GLY A 322 -16.47 -7.89 15.79
C GLY A 322 -17.50 -8.49 14.81
N PHE A 323 -17.96 -9.71 15.13
CA PHE A 323 -18.87 -10.56 14.35
C PHE A 323 -20.13 -9.85 13.82
N ASP A 324 -20.48 -10.10 12.56
CA ASP A 324 -21.76 -9.71 11.96
C ASP A 324 -22.44 -10.90 11.24
N GLU A 325 -23.77 -10.96 11.30
CA GLU A 325 -24.64 -12.07 10.84
C GLU A 325 -24.63 -12.26 9.30
N GLN A 326 -24.01 -11.34 8.57
CA GLN A 326 -23.89 -11.32 7.11
C GLN A 326 -22.65 -12.06 6.59
N PHE A 327 -21.85 -12.63 7.48
CA PHE A 327 -20.59 -13.33 7.19
C PHE A 327 -20.73 -14.42 6.11
N ALA A 328 -21.78 -15.25 6.20
CA ALA A 328 -22.01 -16.33 5.25
C ALA A 328 -22.32 -15.82 3.83
N ALA A 329 -23.16 -14.79 3.70
CA ALA A 329 -23.55 -14.21 2.42
C ALA A 329 -22.37 -13.49 1.73
N ARG A 330 -21.48 -12.88 2.51
CA ARG A 330 -20.28 -12.21 1.98
C ARG A 330 -19.22 -13.23 1.53
N MET A 331 -19.06 -14.32 2.28
CA MET A 331 -18.19 -15.45 1.91
C MET A 331 -18.68 -16.17 0.65
N GLU A 332 -20.00 -16.28 0.49
CA GLU A 332 -20.64 -16.79 -0.73
C GLU A 332 -20.38 -15.88 -1.93
N SER A 333 -20.39 -14.55 -1.74
CA SER A 333 -20.06 -13.61 -2.83
C SER A 333 -18.57 -13.62 -3.21
N LEU A 334 -17.67 -13.80 -2.23
CA LEU A 334 -16.22 -13.88 -2.45
C LEU A 334 -15.83 -15.19 -3.13
N SER A 335 -16.44 -16.32 -2.73
CA SER A 335 -16.25 -17.61 -3.40
C SER A 335 -16.79 -17.62 -4.83
N GLN A 336 -17.95 -17.01 -5.09
CA GLN A 336 -18.47 -16.84 -6.45
C GLN A 336 -17.60 -15.91 -7.32
N GLN A 337 -16.93 -14.91 -6.74
CA GLN A 337 -15.96 -14.08 -7.45
C GLN A 337 -14.65 -14.82 -7.72
N PHE A 338 -14.24 -15.72 -6.82
CA PHE A 338 -13.14 -16.65 -7.00
C PHE A 338 -13.42 -17.64 -8.14
N GLU A 339 -14.63 -18.21 -8.22
CA GLU A 339 -15.02 -19.13 -9.30
C GLU A 339 -15.12 -18.44 -10.67
N ARG A 340 -15.61 -17.20 -10.73
CA ARG A 340 -15.82 -16.50 -12.01
C ARG A 340 -14.53 -15.97 -12.67
N LYS A 341 -13.45 -15.78 -11.92
CA LYS A 341 -12.17 -15.25 -12.45
C LYS A 341 -11.22 -16.33 -12.97
N PHE A 342 -11.52 -17.61 -12.75
CA PHE A 342 -10.73 -18.75 -13.27
C PHE A 342 -11.52 -19.51 -14.33
N ASP A 343 -11.40 -19.11 -15.60
CA ASP A 343 -12.03 -19.86 -16.70
C ASP A 343 -11.08 -20.88 -17.37
N HIS A 344 -11.52 -22.14 -17.27
CA HIS A 344 -11.38 -23.36 -18.07
C HIS A 344 -10.13 -23.80 -18.87
N GLN A 345 -8.88 -23.49 -18.51
CA GLN A 345 -7.74 -24.27 -19.08
C GLN A 345 -6.70 -24.88 -18.13
N TYR A 346 -6.85 -24.79 -16.80
CA TYR A 346 -5.90 -25.41 -15.86
C TYR A 346 -6.55 -26.04 -14.62
N ALA A 347 -7.76 -26.58 -14.79
CA ALA A 347 -8.64 -26.97 -13.68
C ALA A 347 -8.34 -28.32 -13.00
N GLU A 348 -7.35 -29.13 -13.41
CA GLU A 348 -7.10 -30.43 -12.76
C GLU A 348 -5.84 -30.50 -11.89
N GLN A 349 -4.79 -29.72 -12.19
CA GLN A 349 -3.54 -29.76 -11.42
C GLN A 349 -3.48 -28.69 -10.34
N VAL A 350 -4.11 -27.54 -10.58
CA VAL A 350 -4.20 -26.43 -9.61
C VAL A 350 -5.26 -26.73 -8.56
N THR A 351 -6.39 -27.35 -8.92
CA THR A 351 -7.44 -27.78 -7.99
C THR A 351 -6.92 -28.77 -6.97
N ARG A 352 -6.21 -29.83 -7.34
CA ARG A 352 -5.68 -30.79 -6.35
C ARG A 352 -4.71 -30.14 -5.35
N LYS A 353 -3.84 -29.24 -5.80
CA LYS A 353 -2.88 -28.56 -4.90
C LYS A 353 -3.53 -27.45 -4.07
N ALA A 354 -4.50 -26.74 -4.65
CA ALA A 354 -5.28 -25.71 -3.96
C ALA A 354 -6.27 -26.34 -2.98
N GLU A 355 -6.90 -27.46 -3.30
CA GLU A 355 -7.72 -28.28 -2.41
C GLU A 355 -6.85 -28.85 -1.29
N GLU A 356 -5.67 -29.42 -1.56
CA GLU A 356 -4.79 -29.89 -0.48
C GLU A 356 -4.31 -28.75 0.44
N ALA A 357 -4.08 -27.55 -0.10
CA ALA A 357 -3.68 -26.38 0.68
C ALA A 357 -4.85 -25.77 1.46
N ALA A 358 -6.02 -25.66 0.83
CA ALA A 358 -7.26 -25.18 1.43
C ALA A 358 -7.80 -26.18 2.45
N GLU A 359 -7.63 -27.48 2.25
CA GLU A 359 -8.00 -28.53 3.19
C GLU A 359 -7.03 -28.56 4.38
N LYS A 360 -5.73 -28.32 4.17
CA LYS A 360 -4.76 -28.14 5.28
C LYS A 360 -5.02 -26.86 6.07
N LEU A 361 -5.45 -25.79 5.42
CA LEU A 361 -5.80 -24.53 6.06
C LEU A 361 -7.14 -24.66 6.80
N SER A 362 -8.14 -25.26 6.16
CA SER A 362 -9.45 -25.62 6.71
C SER A 362 -9.29 -26.47 7.97
N ARG A 363 -8.53 -27.58 7.91
CA ARG A 363 -8.27 -28.43 9.08
C ARG A 363 -7.56 -27.67 10.22
N LYS A 364 -6.64 -26.76 9.90
CA LYS A 364 -5.98 -25.93 10.93
C LYS A 364 -6.91 -24.89 11.55
N ILE A 365 -7.81 -24.31 10.75
CA ILE A 365 -8.82 -23.36 11.22
C ILE A 365 -9.88 -24.11 12.03
N GLU A 366 -10.31 -25.29 11.59
CA GLU A 366 -11.27 -26.15 12.27
C GLU A 366 -10.68 -26.66 13.59
N ASP A 367 -9.41 -27.09 13.63
CA ASP A 367 -8.71 -27.44 14.88
C ASP A 367 -8.55 -26.24 15.84
N ALA A 368 -8.30 -25.05 15.29
CA ALA A 368 -8.22 -23.83 16.09
C ALA A 368 -9.59 -23.43 16.64
N MET A 369 -10.64 -23.53 15.82
CA MET A 369 -12.02 -23.28 16.20
C MET A 369 -12.52 -24.32 17.19
N HIS A 370 -12.20 -25.60 17.04
CA HIS A 370 -12.54 -26.64 18.01
C HIS A 370 -11.88 -26.38 19.36
N LYS A 371 -10.64 -25.87 19.39
CA LYS A 371 -9.95 -25.47 20.63
C LYS A 371 -10.55 -24.23 21.27
N VAL A 372 -11.01 -23.27 20.46
CA VAL A 372 -11.71 -22.07 20.94
C VAL A 372 -13.11 -22.44 21.45
N GLN A 373 -13.85 -23.28 20.72
CA GLN A 373 -15.17 -23.81 21.08
C GLN A 373 -15.08 -24.64 22.37
N GLN A 374 -14.04 -25.45 22.55
CA GLN A 374 -13.80 -26.19 23.80
C GLN A 374 -13.43 -25.25 24.96
N ARG A 375 -12.74 -24.13 24.70
CA ARG A 375 -12.46 -23.12 25.73
C ARG A 375 -13.70 -22.33 26.13
N ILE A 376 -14.57 -22.02 25.18
CA ILE A 376 -15.87 -21.36 25.43
C ILE A 376 -16.80 -22.33 26.16
N SER A 377 -16.93 -23.58 25.68
CA SER A 377 -17.74 -24.61 26.32
C SER A 377 -17.22 -24.98 27.72
N ASN A 378 -15.91 -25.04 27.95
CA ASN A 378 -15.37 -25.26 29.30
C ASN A 378 -15.50 -24.02 30.21
N ALA A 379 -15.54 -22.81 29.65
CA ALA A 379 -15.84 -21.60 30.41
C ALA A 379 -17.33 -21.57 30.81
N ASP A 380 -18.23 -22.00 29.92
CA ASP A 380 -19.67 -22.13 30.18
C ASP A 380 -19.98 -23.30 31.15
N TYR A 381 -19.23 -24.41 31.06
CA TYR A 381 -19.36 -25.54 32.00
C TYR A 381 -18.78 -25.20 33.39
N ALA A 382 -17.66 -24.46 33.46
CA ALA A 382 -17.09 -23.97 34.72
C ALA A 382 -17.99 -22.93 35.39
N ALA A 383 -18.79 -22.18 34.62
CA ALA A 383 -19.83 -21.30 35.16
C ALA A 383 -21.05 -22.07 35.67
N ALA A 384 -21.30 -23.31 35.22
CA ALA A 384 -22.45 -24.12 35.59
C ALA A 384 -22.23 -25.08 36.78
N THR A 385 -20.98 -25.40 37.15
CA THR A 385 -20.69 -26.46 38.15
C THR A 385 -20.00 -26.02 39.45
N HIS A 386 -19.89 -24.72 39.75
CA HIS A 386 -19.44 -24.27 41.07
C HIS A 386 -20.61 -23.75 41.92
N PRO A 387 -20.79 -24.24 43.16
CA PRO A 387 -21.81 -23.73 44.07
C PRO A 387 -21.51 -22.28 44.44
N THR A 388 -22.54 -21.44 44.42
CA THR A 388 -22.47 -20.03 44.82
C THR A 388 -21.90 -19.90 46.24
N PRO A 389 -20.92 -19.00 46.50
CA PRO A 389 -20.50 -18.67 47.86
C PRO A 389 -21.68 -18.09 48.66
N PRO A 390 -21.80 -18.35 49.98
CA PRO A 390 -22.85 -17.75 50.78
C PRO A 390 -22.71 -16.23 50.79
N THR A 391 -23.84 -15.53 50.67
CA THR A 391 -23.96 -14.08 50.78
C THR A 391 -23.36 -13.57 52.10
N PRO A 392 -22.48 -12.54 52.07
CA PRO A 392 -22.06 -11.84 53.28
C PRO A 392 -23.26 -11.22 54.00
N PRO A 393 -23.29 -11.16 55.35
CA PRO A 393 -24.38 -10.55 56.08
C PRO A 393 -24.49 -9.05 55.78
N THR A 394 -25.72 -8.58 55.68
CA THR A 394 -26.09 -7.18 55.43
C THR A 394 -25.55 -6.27 56.54
N PRO A 395 -24.89 -5.14 56.22
CA PRO A 395 -24.57 -4.11 57.21
C PRO A 395 -25.86 -3.53 57.81
N PRO A 396 -25.88 -3.18 59.11
CA PRO A 396 -27.08 -2.63 59.75
C PRO A 396 -27.46 -1.26 59.17
N THR A 397 -28.76 -1.06 59.01
CA THR A 397 -29.39 0.17 58.52
C THR A 397 -29.10 1.35 59.44
N PRO A 398 -28.69 2.54 58.93
CA PRO A 398 -28.65 3.76 59.71
C PRO A 398 -30.08 4.15 60.19
N PRO A 399 -30.24 4.73 61.40
CA PRO A 399 -31.55 5.09 61.92
C PRO A 399 -32.21 6.21 61.10
N THR A 400 -33.49 6.02 60.78
CA THR A 400 -34.36 6.97 60.11
C THR A 400 -34.55 8.25 60.96
N PRO A 401 -34.40 9.46 60.40
CA PRO A 401 -34.82 10.70 61.07
C PRO A 401 -36.34 10.70 61.31
N PRO A 402 -36.85 11.30 62.41
CA PRO A 402 -38.28 11.30 62.71
C PRO A 402 -39.09 12.04 61.65
N ALA A 403 -40.27 11.50 61.33
CA ALA A 403 -41.27 12.16 60.50
C ALA A 403 -41.78 13.45 61.15
N ALA A 404 -41.83 14.53 60.37
CA ALA A 404 -42.52 15.76 60.75
C ALA A 404 -44.03 15.53 60.66
N THR A 405 -44.70 15.39 61.81
CA THR A 405 -46.14 15.61 61.93
C THR A 405 -46.41 17.09 62.19
N LYS A 406 -47.29 17.67 61.38
CA LYS A 406 -47.78 19.05 61.49
C LYS A 406 -48.49 19.27 62.83
N GLU A 407 -48.06 20.27 63.60
CA GLU A 407 -48.89 20.92 64.62
C GLU A 407 -48.79 22.46 64.55
N ASP A 408 -49.97 23.06 64.67
CA ASP A 408 -50.43 24.45 64.75
C ASP A 408 -49.45 25.64 64.69
N THR A 409 -49.68 26.49 63.69
CA THR A 409 -49.08 27.82 63.51
C THR A 409 -49.86 28.95 64.19
N SER A 410 -50.72 28.66 65.17
CA SER A 410 -51.59 29.67 65.81
C SER A 410 -51.18 30.09 67.23
N ALA A 411 -50.20 29.44 67.86
CA ALA A 411 -49.78 29.77 69.24
C ALA A 411 -48.48 30.60 69.35
N ALA A 412 -47.66 30.66 68.29
CA ALA A 412 -46.38 31.38 68.31
C ALA A 412 -46.51 32.88 67.95
N GLN A 413 -47.51 33.25 67.14
CA GLN A 413 -47.69 34.65 66.72
C GLN A 413 -48.32 35.54 67.81
N LEU A 414 -49.05 34.95 68.76
CA LEU A 414 -49.64 35.70 69.90
C LEU A 414 -48.62 36.05 70.98
N LYS A 415 -47.55 35.26 71.15
CA LYS A 415 -46.52 35.51 72.17
C LYS A 415 -45.50 36.57 71.78
N VAL A 416 -45.28 36.78 70.48
CA VAL A 416 -44.40 37.83 69.96
C VAL A 416 -45.09 39.20 70.03
N LEU A 417 -46.42 39.25 69.92
CA LEU A 417 -47.18 40.50 70.10
C LEU A 417 -47.20 40.98 71.56
N GLU A 418 -47.25 40.06 72.54
CA GLU A 418 -47.26 40.39 73.97
C GLU A 418 -45.91 40.88 74.51
N MET A 419 -44.79 40.56 73.83
CA MET A 419 -43.45 41.01 74.22
C MET A 419 -43.09 42.40 73.66
N LEU A 420 -43.72 42.84 72.56
CA LEU A 420 -43.59 44.20 72.03
C LEU A 420 -44.37 45.24 72.85
N GLU A 421 -45.38 44.83 73.60
CA GLU A 421 -46.20 45.71 74.45
C GLU A 421 -45.58 45.97 75.84
N LYS A 422 -44.60 45.17 76.27
CA LYS A 422 -43.95 45.28 77.60
C LYS A 422 -42.55 45.91 77.61
N GLY A 423 -42.10 46.48 76.48
CA GLY A 423 -41.02 47.46 76.48
C GLY A 423 -39.68 47.00 77.08
N THR A 424 -39.23 45.79 76.78
CA THR A 424 -37.83 45.40 77.03
C THR A 424 -37.25 44.71 75.81
N ILE A 425 -36.68 45.57 74.97
CA ILE A 425 -35.64 45.44 73.91
C ILE A 425 -36.14 46.07 72.61
#